data_AF-A0A7J5TW74-F1
#
_entry.id   AF-A0A7J5TW74-F1
#
_cell.length_a   1.000
_cell.length_b   1.000
_cell.length_c   1.000
_cell.angle_alpha   90.00
_cell.angle_beta   90.00
_cell.angle_gamma   90.00
#
_symmetry.space_group_name_H-M   'P 1'
#
loop_
_entity.id
_entity.type
_entity.pdbx_description
1 polymer ?
#
loop_
_entity_poly.entity_id
_entity_poly.type
_entity_poly.pdbx_seq_one_letter_code
_entity_poly.pdbx_strand_id
1 'polypeptide(L)'
;MKLNGKCVGLQLLVWLLFFCQSYAQQGNPPPCSDVQEIKLDTDPLRRRILAEFLQACVRNKEFLPKYDKGIIHLHQYQNAHGEECWLLIPLIDDSYKDNPPTRFSDFDGDIILVYDADSVGYPYKTTGDIAARNRCLEQIIGDRVFTRPPNQTRWTSMIIPISNRRRKEGTRRNLTGNGGDIIIIFDKKGGYRKSIPV
;
A
#
# COMPACT_ATOMS: atom_id res chain seq x y z
N MET A 1 -29.55 57.33 -41.53
CA MET A 1 -29.98 55.93 -41.74
C MET A 1 -28.80 55.13 -42.28
N LYS A 2 -28.08 54.41 -41.41
CA LYS A 2 -27.09 53.36 -41.74
C LYS A 2 -26.86 52.55 -40.45
N LEU A 3 -27.33 51.30 -40.46
CA LEU A 3 -27.01 50.25 -39.48
C LEU A 3 -25.68 49.60 -39.87
N ASN A 4 -24.83 49.26 -38.89
CA ASN A 4 -24.21 47.93 -38.72
C ASN A 4 -22.94 48.00 -37.86
N GLY A 5 -22.82 47.05 -36.94
CA GLY A 5 -21.59 46.81 -36.18
C GLY A 5 -21.83 45.89 -34.98
N LYS A 6 -22.16 44.63 -35.28
CA LYS A 6 -22.44 43.57 -34.31
C LYS A 6 -21.28 43.39 -33.32
N CYS A 7 -21.50 43.63 -32.04
CA CYS A 7 -20.67 43.14 -30.95
C CYS A 7 -21.32 41.85 -30.40
N VAL A 8 -21.26 40.78 -31.19
CA VAL A 8 -21.69 39.43 -30.79
C VAL A 8 -20.44 38.56 -30.84
N GLY A 9 -19.57 38.71 -29.84
CA GLY A 9 -18.27 38.03 -29.83
C GLY A 9 -17.69 37.84 -28.43
N LEU A 10 -18.51 37.89 -27.38
CA LEU A 10 -18.01 37.83 -26.00
C LEU A 10 -18.93 37.05 -25.04
N GLN A 11 -19.67 36.06 -25.53
CA GLN A 11 -20.50 35.19 -24.68
C GLN A 11 -20.28 33.69 -24.88
N LEU A 12 -19.45 33.27 -25.85
CA LEU A 12 -19.22 31.86 -26.16
C LEU A 12 -17.94 31.26 -25.56
N LEU A 13 -17.08 32.09 -24.94
CA LEU A 13 -15.79 31.66 -24.39
C LEU A 13 -15.81 31.32 -22.89
N VAL A 14 -16.92 31.59 -22.19
CA VAL A 14 -17.07 31.30 -20.76
C VAL A 14 -17.59 29.87 -20.50
N TRP A 15 -18.16 29.21 -21.51
CA TRP A 15 -18.71 27.85 -21.36
C TRP A 15 -17.68 26.71 -21.56
N LEU A 16 -16.45 27.02 -21.97
CA LEU A 16 -15.38 26.02 -22.19
C LEU A 16 -14.44 25.84 -20.99
N LEU A 17 -14.63 26.58 -19.89
CA LEU A 17 -13.76 26.53 -18.70
C LEU A 17 -14.31 25.69 -17.53
N PHE A 18 -15.44 25.00 -17.72
CA PHE A 18 -16.12 24.25 -16.65
C PHE A 18 -16.29 22.74 -16.91
N PHE A 19 -15.48 22.16 -17.80
CA PHE A 19 -15.30 20.72 -17.85
C PHE A 19 -13.93 20.34 -17.28
N CYS A 20 -13.65 20.75 -16.03
CA CYS A 20 -12.86 19.89 -15.17
C CYS A 20 -13.70 18.63 -15.00
N GLN A 21 -13.36 17.57 -15.74
CA GLN A 21 -13.84 16.22 -15.49
C GLN A 21 -13.32 15.82 -14.11
N SER A 22 -14.03 16.24 -13.07
CA SER A 22 -13.92 15.67 -11.76
C SER A 22 -14.38 14.22 -11.91
N TYR A 23 -13.45 13.28 -11.98
CA TYR A 23 -13.74 11.87 -11.75
C TYR A 23 -14.09 11.70 -10.26
N ALA A 24 -15.17 12.34 -9.83
CA ALA A 24 -15.75 12.09 -8.54
C ALA A 24 -16.33 10.68 -8.59
N GLN A 25 -15.90 9.81 -7.67
CA GLN A 25 -16.51 8.51 -7.52
C GLN A 25 -18.01 8.69 -7.27
N GLN A 26 -18.83 7.96 -8.02
CA GLN A 26 -20.27 7.99 -7.87
C GLN A 26 -20.64 7.17 -6.62
N GLY A 27 -20.92 7.87 -5.52
CA GLY A 27 -21.30 7.29 -4.23
C GLY A 27 -20.27 7.54 -3.12
N ASN A 28 -20.73 7.57 -1.87
CA ASN A 28 -19.90 7.70 -0.67
C ASN A 28 -20.16 6.62 0.42
N PRO A 29 -20.59 5.38 0.12
CA PRO A 29 -20.43 4.29 1.09
C PRO A 29 -18.98 3.80 1.09
N PRO A 30 -18.46 3.25 2.20
CA PRO A 30 -17.23 2.47 2.15
C PRO A 30 -17.38 1.41 1.06
N PRO A 31 -16.34 1.13 0.25
CA PRO A 31 -16.45 0.25 -0.92
C PRO A 31 -17.06 -1.12 -0.59
N CYS A 32 -16.92 -1.53 0.68
CA CYS A 32 -17.40 -2.80 1.21
C CYS A 32 -17.44 -2.75 2.75
N SER A 33 -18.18 -3.66 3.39
CA SER A 33 -18.26 -3.79 4.85
C SER A 33 -17.25 -4.77 5.46
N ASP A 34 -16.54 -5.54 4.64
CA ASP A 34 -15.66 -6.63 5.09
C ASP A 34 -14.30 -6.17 5.61
N VAL A 35 -13.94 -4.90 5.33
CA VAL A 35 -12.68 -4.28 5.74
C VAL A 35 -12.99 -2.90 6.30
N GLN A 36 -12.52 -2.65 7.52
CA GLN A 36 -12.77 -1.43 8.27
C GLN A 36 -11.68 -0.40 8.02
N GLU A 37 -12.07 0.84 7.68
CA GLU A 37 -11.14 1.96 7.72
C GLU A 37 -10.85 2.36 9.17
N ILE A 38 -9.57 2.55 9.50
CA ILE A 38 -9.10 3.10 10.77
C ILE A 38 -8.26 4.36 10.52
N LYS A 39 -8.27 5.29 11.47
CA LYS A 39 -7.38 6.45 11.45
C LYS A 39 -6.12 6.15 12.27
N LEU A 40 -4.99 6.06 11.58
CA LEU A 40 -3.67 5.83 12.19
C LEU A 40 -2.99 7.14 12.62
N ASP A 41 -3.38 8.26 12.02
CA ASP A 41 -2.73 9.57 12.10
C ASP A 41 -3.44 10.54 13.07
N THR A 42 -4.14 9.99 14.06
CA THR A 42 -4.89 10.78 15.05
C THR A 42 -3.99 11.64 15.93
N ASP A 43 -2.72 11.26 16.10
CA ASP A 43 -1.71 12.07 16.78
C ASP A 43 -0.62 12.59 15.82
N PRO A 44 -0.05 13.79 16.08
CA PRO A 44 0.95 14.39 15.19
C PRO A 44 2.23 13.57 15.03
N LEU A 45 2.58 12.74 16.02
CA LEU A 45 3.79 11.92 15.97
C LEU A 45 3.60 10.77 14.97
N ARG A 46 2.50 10.02 15.08
CA ARG A 46 2.14 8.96 14.12
C ARG A 46 2.00 9.52 12.71
N ARG A 47 1.32 10.66 12.55
CA ARG A 47 1.22 11.34 11.24
C ARG A 47 2.60 11.64 10.64
N ARG A 48 3.53 12.18 11.45
CA ARG A 48 4.91 12.46 11.00
C ARG A 48 5.65 11.19 10.62
N ILE A 49 5.55 10.13 11.42
CA ILE A 49 6.21 8.84 11.16
C ILE A 49 5.76 8.26 9.82
N LEU A 50 4.44 8.24 9.57
CA LEU A 50 3.88 7.75 8.31
C LEU A 50 4.31 8.60 7.11
N ALA A 51 4.24 9.93 7.24
CA ALA A 51 4.68 10.85 6.18
C ALA A 51 6.17 10.69 5.85
N GLU A 52 7.04 10.58 6.86
CA GLU A 52 8.47 10.34 6.66
C GLU A 52 8.74 9.00 5.97
N PHE A 53 8.01 7.95 6.35
CA PHE A 53 8.15 6.63 5.76
C PHE A 53 7.71 6.61 4.30
N LEU A 54 6.54 7.16 3.97
CA LEU A 54 6.07 7.28 2.58
C LEU A 54 7.04 8.06 1.70
N GLN A 55 7.54 9.20 2.20
CA GLN A 55 8.57 9.96 1.49
C GLN A 55 9.86 9.15 1.27
N ALA A 56 10.24 8.31 2.23
CA ALA A 56 11.38 7.41 2.08
C ALA A 56 11.12 6.33 1.02
N CYS A 57 9.92 5.74 0.97
CA CYS A 57 9.53 4.75 -0.04
C CYS A 57 9.65 5.32 -1.46
N VAL A 58 9.17 6.54 -1.68
CA VAL A 58 9.27 7.23 -2.98
C VAL A 58 10.73 7.56 -3.32
N ARG A 59 11.47 8.16 -2.38
CA ARG A 59 12.87 8.58 -2.59
C ARG A 59 13.79 7.38 -2.87
N ASN A 60 13.58 6.28 -2.17
CA ASN A 60 14.40 5.06 -2.28
C ASN A 60 13.95 4.16 -3.44
N LYS A 61 12.88 4.53 -4.16
CA LYS A 61 12.30 3.77 -5.28
C LYS A 61 11.71 2.41 -4.90
N GLU A 62 11.27 2.28 -3.64
CA GLU A 62 10.46 1.13 -3.19
C GLU A 62 9.05 1.23 -3.78
N PHE A 63 8.49 2.44 -3.78
CA PHE A 63 7.34 2.77 -4.64
C PHE A 63 7.85 3.18 -6.00
N LEU A 64 7.11 2.84 -7.06
CA LEU A 64 7.50 3.15 -8.43
C LEU A 64 6.66 4.33 -8.93
N PRO A 65 7.13 5.60 -8.82
CA PRO A 65 6.29 6.77 -9.09
C PRO A 65 5.87 6.85 -10.55
N LYS A 66 6.67 6.26 -11.45
CA LYS A 66 6.34 6.14 -12.88
C LYS A 66 5.02 5.38 -13.12
N TYR A 67 4.67 4.44 -12.25
CA TYR A 67 3.50 3.58 -12.40
C TYR A 67 2.41 3.89 -11.36
N ASP A 68 2.67 4.85 -10.46
CA ASP A 68 1.82 5.16 -9.31
C ASP A 68 1.44 3.90 -8.51
N LYS A 69 2.43 3.01 -8.29
CA LYS A 69 2.25 1.76 -7.55
C LYS A 69 2.99 1.81 -6.22
N GLY A 70 2.29 1.39 -5.17
CA GLY A 70 2.77 1.38 -3.81
C GLY A 70 1.61 1.28 -2.82
N ILE A 71 1.70 0.33 -1.91
CA ILE A 71 0.91 0.26 -0.67
C ILE A 71 1.84 -0.05 0.49
N ILE A 72 1.37 0.14 1.72
CA ILE A 72 2.11 -0.24 2.92
C ILE A 72 1.39 -1.39 3.60
N HIS A 73 2.12 -2.43 3.98
CA HIS A 73 1.70 -3.34 5.04
C HIS A 73 2.20 -2.82 6.39
N LEU A 74 1.28 -2.63 7.32
CA LEU A 74 1.56 -2.23 8.69
C LEU A 74 1.19 -3.38 9.62
N HIS A 75 2.18 -4.06 10.19
CA HIS A 75 1.95 -5.06 11.22
C HIS A 75 2.00 -4.37 12.59
N GLN A 76 0.86 -4.35 13.26
CA GLN A 76 0.65 -3.83 14.61
C GLN A 76 0.79 -4.96 15.61
N TYR A 77 1.72 -4.80 16.57
CA TYR A 77 1.93 -5.78 17.63
C TYR A 77 2.48 -5.15 18.90
N GLN A 78 2.50 -5.92 19.99
CA GLN A 78 3.25 -5.59 21.20
C GLN A 78 4.45 -6.53 21.31
N ASN A 79 5.65 -5.99 21.46
CA ASN A 79 6.83 -6.82 21.64
C ASN A 79 6.85 -7.52 23.02
N ALA A 80 7.85 -8.37 23.25
CA ALA A 80 8.01 -9.08 24.53
C ALA A 80 8.16 -8.15 25.77
N HIS A 81 8.47 -6.86 25.56
CA HIS A 81 8.55 -5.84 26.62
C HIS A 81 7.24 -5.06 26.82
N GLY A 82 6.18 -5.40 26.07
CA GLY A 82 4.89 -4.73 26.08
C GLY A 82 4.93 -3.33 25.45
N GLU A 83 5.88 -3.07 24.55
CA GLU A 83 5.93 -1.82 23.78
C GLU A 83 5.14 -1.99 22.47
N GLU A 84 4.32 -1.00 22.14
CA GLU A 84 3.64 -0.96 20.84
C GLU A 84 4.70 -0.85 19.72
N CYS A 85 4.55 -1.70 18.72
CA CYS A 85 5.45 -1.77 17.57
C CYS A 85 4.65 -1.73 16.28
N TRP A 86 5.12 -0.94 15.32
CA TRP A 86 4.66 -0.98 13.94
C TRP A 86 5.80 -1.45 13.05
N LEU A 87 5.62 -2.59 12.39
CA LEU A 87 6.49 -2.99 11.28
C LEU A 87 5.84 -2.51 9.98
N LEU A 88 6.51 -1.58 9.30
CA LEU A 88 6.08 -0.96 8.05
C LEU A 88 6.87 -1.58 6.90
N ILE A 89 6.15 -2.14 5.92
CA ILE A 89 6.72 -2.87 4.78
C ILE A 89 6.13 -2.24 3.51
N PRO A 90 6.96 -1.67 2.62
CA PRO A 90 6.47 -1.16 1.34
C PRO A 90 6.25 -2.32 0.37
N LEU A 91 5.14 -2.30 -0.36
CA LEU A 91 4.82 -3.31 -1.36
C LEU A 91 4.29 -2.67 -2.63
N ILE A 92 4.57 -3.31 -3.76
CA ILE A 92 4.12 -2.89 -5.09
C ILE A 92 3.29 -3.95 -5.79
N ASP A 93 3.10 -5.13 -5.19
CA ASP A 93 2.37 -6.23 -5.78
C ASP A 93 1.20 -6.69 -4.90
N ASP A 94 0.37 -7.58 -5.45
CA ASP A 94 -0.84 -8.06 -4.79
C ASP A 94 -0.60 -9.19 -3.77
N SER A 95 0.56 -9.21 -3.10
CA SER A 95 0.87 -10.19 -2.05
C SER A 95 -0.10 -10.17 -0.87
N TYR A 96 -0.81 -9.06 -0.63
CA TYR A 96 -1.88 -9.00 0.37
C TYR A 96 -2.96 -10.08 0.15
N LYS A 97 -3.15 -10.57 -1.07
CA LYS A 97 -4.17 -11.58 -1.39
C LYS A 97 -3.89 -12.94 -0.73
N ASP A 98 -2.64 -13.22 -0.36
CA ASP A 98 -2.25 -14.45 0.33
C ASP A 98 -2.71 -14.47 1.79
N ASN A 99 -2.84 -13.29 2.39
CA ASN A 99 -3.31 -13.08 3.76
C ASN A 99 -3.99 -11.70 3.85
N PRO A 100 -5.27 -11.55 3.46
CA PRO A 100 -5.87 -10.22 3.38
C PRO A 100 -6.32 -9.70 4.76
N PRO A 101 -5.99 -8.45 5.14
CA PRO A 101 -6.33 -7.90 6.44
C PRO A 101 -7.78 -7.41 6.50
N THR A 102 -8.29 -7.25 7.71
CA THR A 102 -9.63 -6.72 7.99
C THR A 102 -9.65 -5.22 8.22
N ARG A 103 -8.48 -4.55 8.22
CA ARG A 103 -8.34 -3.13 8.48
C ARG A 103 -7.46 -2.46 7.43
N PHE A 104 -7.78 -1.22 7.11
CA PHE A 104 -6.94 -0.37 6.28
C PHE A 104 -6.99 1.07 6.78
N SER A 105 -6.07 1.91 6.31
CA SER A 105 -6.07 3.35 6.53
C SER A 105 -5.79 4.04 5.20
N ASP A 106 -6.56 5.09 4.91
CA ASP A 106 -6.23 6.08 3.89
C ASP A 106 -5.43 7.21 4.55
N PHE A 107 -4.19 7.40 4.09
CA PHE A 107 -3.30 8.45 4.54
C PHE A 107 -2.94 9.36 3.36
N ASP A 108 -3.64 10.50 3.25
CA ASP A 108 -3.47 11.49 2.17
C ASP A 108 -3.54 10.86 0.75
N GLY A 109 -4.33 9.79 0.58
CA GLY A 109 -4.48 9.05 -0.68
C GLY A 109 -3.59 7.82 -0.81
N ASP A 110 -2.67 7.56 0.12
CA ASP A 110 -1.88 6.33 0.17
C ASP A 110 -2.57 5.27 1.03
N ILE A 111 -2.59 4.03 0.54
CA ILE A 111 -3.27 2.92 1.20
C ILE A 111 -2.31 2.15 2.12
N ILE A 112 -2.69 2.05 3.39
CA ILE A 112 -2.01 1.27 4.41
C ILE A 112 -2.90 0.12 4.83
N LEU A 113 -2.47 -1.11 4.56
CA LEU A 113 -3.13 -2.33 5.00
C LEU A 113 -2.64 -2.72 6.40
N VAL A 114 -3.57 -2.89 7.34
CA VAL A 114 -3.23 -3.02 8.76
C VAL A 114 -3.48 -4.43 9.26
N TYR A 115 -2.43 -5.05 9.77
CA TYR A 115 -2.39 -6.41 10.25
C TYR A 115 -2.22 -6.45 11.76
N ASP A 116 -3.03 -7.25 12.44
CA ASP A 116 -2.68 -7.70 13.79
C ASP A 116 -1.61 -8.79 13.68
N ALA A 117 -0.57 -8.67 14.50
CA ALA A 117 0.57 -9.57 14.48
C ALA A 117 0.94 -10.09 15.88
N ASP A 118 1.71 -11.17 15.90
CA ASP A 118 2.29 -11.70 17.13
C ASP A 118 3.43 -10.82 17.67
N SER A 119 4.01 -11.19 18.80
CA SER A 119 5.00 -10.38 19.51
C SER A 119 6.33 -10.17 18.77
N VAL A 120 6.52 -10.84 17.63
CA VAL A 120 7.70 -10.69 16.76
C VAL A 120 7.33 -10.11 15.38
N GLY A 121 6.07 -9.72 15.18
CA GLY A 121 5.60 -9.04 13.97
C GLY A 121 5.15 -9.97 12.85
N TYR A 122 4.91 -11.26 13.10
CA TYR A 122 4.26 -12.13 12.11
C TYR A 122 2.75 -11.91 12.12
N PRO A 123 2.14 -11.59 10.96
CA PRO A 123 0.70 -11.33 10.90
C PRO A 123 -0.08 -12.61 11.17
N TYR A 124 -1.17 -12.50 11.93
CA TYR A 124 -2.07 -13.63 12.13
C TYR A 124 -2.68 -14.05 10.79
N LYS A 125 -2.94 -15.35 10.65
CA LYS A 125 -3.60 -15.89 9.46
C LYS A 125 -5.02 -15.40 9.37
N THR A 126 -5.38 -14.88 8.21
CA THR A 126 -6.73 -14.48 7.87
C THR A 126 -7.67 -15.68 7.91
N THR A 127 -8.81 -15.50 8.58
CA THR A 127 -9.90 -16.48 8.64
C THR A 127 -11.16 -15.94 7.94
N GLY A 128 -12.10 -16.84 7.61
CA GLY A 128 -13.36 -16.51 6.94
C GLY A 128 -13.29 -16.55 5.40
N ASP A 129 -14.17 -15.80 4.74
CA ASP A 129 -14.22 -15.73 3.28
C ASP A 129 -13.11 -14.82 2.72
N ILE A 130 -11.98 -15.43 2.40
CA ILE A 130 -10.81 -14.77 1.81
C ILE A 130 -11.16 -14.14 0.45
N ALA A 131 -12.03 -14.78 -0.35
CA ALA A 131 -12.36 -14.29 -1.68
C ALA A 131 -13.22 -13.02 -1.61
N ALA A 132 -14.20 -12.96 -0.70
CA ALA A 132 -14.97 -11.74 -0.44
C ALA A 132 -14.07 -10.60 0.04
N ARG A 133 -13.17 -10.90 0.99
CA ARG A 133 -12.24 -9.90 1.51
C ARG A 133 -11.28 -9.37 0.44
N ASN A 134 -10.78 -10.24 -0.44
CA ASN A 134 -9.94 -9.81 -1.56
C ASN A 134 -10.70 -8.91 -2.53
N ARG A 135 -11.95 -9.23 -2.89
CA ARG A 135 -12.78 -8.34 -3.72
C ARG A 135 -13.00 -6.97 -3.08
N CYS A 136 -13.19 -6.94 -1.77
CA CYS A 136 -13.32 -5.71 -0.99
C CYS A 136 -12.04 -4.87 -1.04
N LEU A 137 -10.89 -5.49 -0.77
CA LEU A 137 -9.58 -4.82 -0.84
C LEU A 137 -9.22 -4.35 -2.25
N GLU A 138 -9.62 -5.07 -3.30
CA GLU A 138 -9.42 -4.64 -4.69
C GLU A 138 -10.15 -3.33 -5.00
N GLN A 139 -11.29 -3.05 -4.38
CA GLN A 139 -11.98 -1.77 -4.53
C GLN A 139 -11.29 -0.63 -3.77
N ILE A 140 -10.71 -0.93 -2.60
CA ILE A 140 -9.97 0.04 -1.77
C ILE A 140 -8.62 0.39 -2.40
N ILE A 141 -7.86 -0.63 -2.81
CA ILE A 141 -6.51 -0.51 -3.34
C ILE A 141 -6.54 -0.03 -4.80
N GLY A 142 -7.60 -0.39 -5.54
CA GLY A 142 -7.73 -0.06 -6.95
C GLY A 142 -6.57 -0.63 -7.75
N ASP A 143 -5.91 0.23 -8.51
CA ASP A 143 -4.78 -0.16 -9.33
C ASP A 143 -3.42 0.02 -8.63
N ARG A 144 -3.34 0.39 -7.34
CA ARG A 144 -2.09 0.75 -6.65
C ARG A 144 -1.04 -0.37 -6.53
N VAL A 145 -1.33 -1.60 -6.99
CA VAL A 145 -0.37 -2.71 -7.03
C VAL A 145 -0.37 -3.46 -8.36
N PHE A 146 0.73 -4.13 -8.67
CA PHE A 146 0.84 -5.07 -9.78
C PHE A 146 0.22 -6.43 -9.42
N THR A 147 -0.49 -7.02 -10.38
CA THR A 147 -0.89 -8.43 -10.28
C THR A 147 0.33 -9.33 -10.45
N ARG A 148 0.61 -10.20 -9.47
CA ARG A 148 1.71 -11.15 -9.59
C ARG A 148 1.42 -12.16 -10.70
N PRO A 149 2.40 -12.48 -11.56
CA PRO A 149 2.23 -13.56 -12.51
C PRO A 149 2.06 -14.88 -11.76
N PRO A 150 1.33 -15.86 -12.33
CA PRO A 150 1.24 -17.19 -11.75
C PRO A 150 2.65 -17.77 -11.55
N ASN A 151 2.82 -18.62 -10.53
CA ASN A 151 4.09 -19.27 -10.24
C ASN A 151 4.57 -20.08 -11.45
N GLN A 152 5.54 -19.53 -12.17
CA GLN A 152 6.18 -20.19 -13.30
C GLN A 152 7.57 -20.64 -12.91
N THR A 153 7.89 -21.90 -13.22
CA THR A 153 9.26 -22.41 -13.15
C THR A 153 10.11 -21.71 -14.19
N ARG A 154 11.31 -21.26 -13.81
CA ARG A 154 12.27 -20.65 -14.73
C ARG A 154 13.41 -21.62 -14.99
N TRP A 155 13.97 -21.56 -16.19
CA TRP A 155 15.20 -22.28 -16.47
C TRP A 155 16.33 -21.78 -15.56
N THR A 156 17.12 -22.70 -15.00
CA THR A 156 18.31 -22.39 -14.22
C THR A 156 19.41 -23.40 -14.53
N SER A 157 20.66 -22.95 -14.51
CA SER A 157 21.84 -23.80 -14.60
C SER A 157 22.17 -24.52 -13.29
N MET A 158 21.52 -24.15 -12.17
CA MET A 158 21.81 -24.70 -10.85
C MET A 158 21.27 -26.14 -10.70
N ILE A 159 22.16 -27.05 -10.33
CA ILE A 159 21.86 -28.45 -10.01
C ILE A 159 21.81 -28.60 -8.50
N ILE A 160 20.74 -29.22 -7.98
CA ILE A 160 20.63 -29.55 -6.56
C ILE A 160 21.56 -30.74 -6.28
N PRO A 161 22.61 -30.60 -5.45
CA PRO A 161 23.65 -31.63 -5.30
C PRO A 161 23.11 -32.99 -4.85
N ILE A 162 22.10 -32.98 -3.99
CA ILE A 162 21.52 -34.20 -3.39
C ILE A 162 20.69 -35.01 -4.41
N SER A 163 20.05 -34.34 -5.37
CA SER A 163 19.13 -35.01 -6.30
C SER A 163 19.65 -35.10 -7.73
N ASN A 164 20.79 -34.45 -8.03
CA ASN A 164 21.33 -34.26 -9.38
C ASN A 164 20.28 -33.76 -10.40
N ARG A 165 19.24 -33.08 -9.92
CA ARG A 165 18.19 -32.49 -10.74
C ARG A 165 18.42 -30.99 -10.81
N ARG A 166 18.08 -30.41 -11.97
CA ARG A 166 18.00 -28.94 -12.08
C ARG A 166 16.97 -28.44 -11.07
N ARG A 167 17.32 -27.36 -10.37
CA ARG A 167 16.39 -26.68 -9.48
C ARG A 167 15.18 -26.23 -10.31
N LYS A 168 13.96 -26.62 -9.91
CA LYS A 168 12.73 -26.27 -10.65
C LYS A 168 12.34 -24.80 -10.48
N GLU A 169 12.84 -24.19 -9.41
CA GLU A 169 12.70 -22.77 -9.15
C GLU A 169 13.95 -22.11 -9.72
N GLY A 170 13.79 -21.19 -10.68
CA GLY A 170 14.84 -20.22 -10.92
C GLY A 170 15.13 -19.59 -9.57
N THR A 171 16.41 -19.47 -9.21
CA THR A 171 16.82 -18.86 -7.95
C THR A 171 16.00 -17.59 -7.81
N ARG A 172 15.04 -17.54 -6.86
CA ARG A 172 14.41 -16.26 -6.51
C ARG A 172 15.59 -15.31 -6.35
N ARG A 173 15.50 -14.10 -6.92
CA ARG A 173 16.57 -13.10 -6.71
C ARG A 173 16.91 -13.16 -5.23
N ASN A 174 18.18 -13.41 -4.88
CA ASN A 174 18.54 -13.44 -3.48
C ASN A 174 18.15 -12.06 -2.93
N LEU A 175 17.16 -12.04 -2.04
CA LEU A 175 16.76 -10.84 -1.32
C LEU A 175 17.84 -10.61 -0.26
N THR A 176 18.99 -10.09 -0.70
CA THR A 176 20.08 -9.67 0.17
C THR A 176 19.87 -8.19 0.47
N GLY A 177 18.89 -7.88 1.31
CA GLY A 177 18.55 -6.52 1.68
C GLY A 177 17.25 -6.46 2.46
N ASN A 178 17.15 -5.43 3.30
CA ASN A 178 15.91 -5.00 3.92
C ASN A 178 15.16 -4.15 2.87
N GLY A 179 13.99 -4.59 2.41
CA GLY A 179 13.23 -4.02 1.28
C GLY A 179 12.61 -2.65 1.56
N GLY A 180 13.29 -1.81 2.34
CA GLY A 180 12.76 -0.55 2.88
C GLY A 180 12.00 -0.73 4.20
N ASP A 181 11.88 -1.96 4.72
CA ASP A 181 11.09 -2.25 5.91
C ASP A 181 11.67 -1.57 7.15
N ILE A 182 10.80 -1.04 8.01
CA ILE A 182 11.24 -0.45 9.29
C ILE A 182 10.33 -0.89 10.43
N ILE A 183 10.92 -1.07 11.60
CA ILE A 183 10.18 -1.24 12.85
C ILE A 183 10.21 0.09 13.60
N ILE A 184 9.03 0.61 13.91
CA ILE A 184 8.82 1.73 14.83
C ILE A 184 8.45 1.14 16.18
N ILE A 185 9.24 1.42 17.21
CA ILE A 185 8.96 1.02 18.59
C ILE A 185 8.58 2.27 19.37
N PHE A 186 7.36 2.30 19.91
CA PHE A 186 6.86 3.43 20.68
C PHE A 186 7.25 3.28 22.15
N ASP A 187 7.94 4.30 22.67
CA ASP A 187 8.34 4.33 24.07
C ASP A 187 7.14 4.70 24.94
N LYS A 188 7.06 4.14 26.16
CA LYS A 188 6.03 4.51 27.15
C LYS A 188 6.03 6.00 27.55
N LYS A 189 7.11 6.72 27.23
CA LYS A 189 7.28 8.16 27.50
C LYS A 189 6.77 9.06 26.35
N GLY A 190 6.18 8.49 25.31
CA GLY A 190 5.66 9.24 24.15
C GLY A 190 6.70 9.52 23.05
N GLY A 191 7.88 8.89 23.12
CA GLY A 191 8.89 8.90 22.06
C GLY A 191 8.79 7.67 21.16
N TYR A 192 9.71 7.56 20.19
CA TYR A 192 9.84 6.35 19.39
C TYR A 192 11.29 6.13 18.93
N ARG A 193 11.62 4.89 18.57
CA ARG A 193 12.89 4.51 17.95
C ARG A 193 12.65 3.66 16.71
N LYS A 194 13.56 3.80 15.73
CA LYS A 194 13.53 3.02 14.47
C LYS A 194 14.51 1.85 14.56
N SER A 195 14.12 0.67 14.09
CA SER A 195 14.98 -0.50 13.91
C SER A 195 14.77 -1.09 12.52
N ILE A 196 15.78 -1.81 12.03
CA ILE A 196 15.69 -2.62 10.82
C ILE A 196 15.28 -4.04 11.23
N PRO A 197 14.30 -4.68 10.57
CA PRO A 197 14.02 -6.09 10.80
C PRO A 197 15.24 -6.93 10.39
N VAL A 198 15.55 -7.94 11.22
CA VAL A 198 16.69 -8.85 11.04
C VAL A 198 16.25 -10.14 10.36
#